data_AF-A0A367ZER8-F1
#
_entry.id   AF-A0A367ZER8-F1
#
_cell.length_a   1.000
_cell.length_b   1.000
_cell.length_c   1.000
_cell.angle_alpha   90.00
_cell.angle_beta   90.00
_cell.angle_gamma   90.00
#
_symmetry.space_group_name_H-M   'P 1'
#
loop_
_entity.id
_entity.type
_entity.pdbx_description
1 polymer ?
#
loop_
_entity_poly.entity_id
_entity_poly.type
_entity_poly.pdbx_seq_one_letter_code
_entity_poly.pdbx_strand_id
1 'polypeptide(L)'
;MLELLLTFVVFFNPFYQGNEILLPKPEKFGKVSIEETLSKRRTIRNYSKEPIQLKELGQLLWAAQGITSDEGFRTAPSAGALYPLEIFIVTGNVEELEDGIYRYNPSKHSIIKISSGDKRKQLADAALGQEQIQTAAVNIIITAVLKRTTWKYGERGKRYVHIEVGHAAQNVMLQAEALGIGVCPVGAFQDEKVKKLLSLNEEEPLYILTVGKK
;
A
#
# COMPACT_ATOMS: atom_id res chain seq x y z
N MET A 1 17.01 20.38 -29.93
CA MET A 1 15.83 19.81 -30.61
C MET A 1 15.58 18.44 -29.99
N LEU A 2 14.65 18.23 -29.07
CA LEU A 2 13.55 19.02 -28.53
C LEU A 2 13.52 18.77 -27.00
N GLU A 3 12.96 19.70 -26.26
CA GLU A 3 13.04 19.89 -24.82
C GLU A 3 12.61 18.66 -23.99
N LEU A 4 13.51 18.20 -23.11
CA LEU A 4 13.18 17.43 -21.91
C LEU A 4 12.47 18.38 -20.93
N LEU A 5 11.20 18.68 -21.20
CA LEU A 5 10.31 19.20 -20.18
C LEU A 5 10.13 18.08 -19.15
N LEU A 6 10.80 18.28 -18.03
CA LEU A 6 10.67 17.54 -16.78
C LEU A 6 9.27 17.85 -16.19
N THR A 7 8.22 17.48 -16.91
CA THR A 7 6.87 17.47 -16.37
C THR A 7 6.84 16.30 -15.41
N PHE A 8 6.81 16.59 -14.11
CA PHE A 8 6.47 15.63 -13.07
C PHE A 8 5.07 15.09 -13.37
N VAL A 9 5.00 14.06 -14.20
CA VAL A 9 3.76 13.35 -14.46
C VAL A 9 3.46 12.57 -13.20
N VAL A 10 2.65 13.18 -12.32
CA VAL A 10 1.72 12.40 -11.53
C VAL A 10 0.95 11.57 -12.54
N PHE A 11 1.31 10.30 -12.66
CA PHE A 11 0.63 9.37 -13.55
C PHE A 11 -0.78 9.16 -12.99
N PHE A 12 -1.68 10.05 -13.37
CA PHE A 12 -3.12 9.82 -13.28
C PHE A 12 -3.38 8.56 -14.11
N ASN A 13 -3.65 7.44 -13.44
CA ASN A 13 -4.02 6.20 -14.10
C ASN A 13 -5.55 6.27 -14.36
N PRO A 14 -6.00 6.55 -15.60
CA PRO A 14 -7.42 6.78 -15.90
C PRO A 14 -8.27 5.50 -15.85
N PHE A 15 -7.64 4.33 -15.66
CA PHE A 15 -8.31 3.04 -15.67
C PHE A 15 -9.18 2.79 -14.43
N TYR A 16 -8.91 3.45 -13.31
CA TYR A 16 -9.69 3.29 -12.09
C TYR A 16 -10.61 4.50 -11.89
N GLN A 17 -11.87 4.34 -12.30
CA GLN A 17 -12.94 5.30 -12.09
C GLN A 17 -13.87 4.78 -10.99
N GLY A 18 -14.05 5.56 -9.93
CA GLY A 18 -14.92 5.21 -8.82
C GLY A 18 -15.02 6.34 -7.82
N ASN A 19 -15.85 6.15 -6.79
CA ASN A 19 -16.01 7.14 -5.73
C ASN A 19 -14.66 7.34 -5.02
N GLU A 20 -14.18 8.58 -5.03
CA GLU A 20 -12.93 8.99 -4.39
C GLU A 20 -13.23 9.53 -2.99
N ILE A 21 -12.57 8.97 -1.98
CA ILE A 21 -12.75 9.32 -0.57
C ILE A 21 -11.46 9.95 -0.08
N LEU A 22 -11.53 11.19 0.40
CA LEU A 22 -10.39 11.87 1.02
C LEU A 22 -10.07 11.22 2.37
N LEU A 23 -8.79 10.99 2.63
CA LEU A 23 -8.33 10.49 3.91
C LEU A 23 -8.00 11.65 4.85
N PRO A 24 -8.14 11.47 6.18
CA PRO A 24 -7.63 12.44 7.15
C PRO A 24 -6.15 12.74 6.91
N LYS A 25 -5.74 14.01 7.00
CA LYS A 25 -4.35 14.42 6.73
C LYS A 25 -3.37 13.61 7.61
N PRO A 26 -2.22 13.20 7.05
CA PRO A 26 -1.23 12.44 7.80
C PRO A 26 -0.59 13.31 8.88
N GLU A 27 -0.40 12.74 10.06
CA GLU A 27 0.33 13.36 11.16
C GLU A 27 1.83 13.17 10.95
N LYS A 28 2.57 14.28 10.93
CA LYS A 28 4.04 14.30 10.72
C LYS A 28 4.85 14.23 12.02
N PHE A 29 4.18 14.33 13.17
CA PHE A 29 4.80 14.32 14.49
C PHE A 29 4.16 13.22 15.34
N GLY A 30 4.90 12.13 15.55
CA GLY A 30 4.48 11.01 16.38
C GLY A 30 4.84 11.19 17.85
N LYS A 31 4.27 10.34 18.70
CA LYS A 31 4.60 10.26 20.15
C LYS A 31 5.66 9.21 20.48
N VAL A 32 6.00 8.38 19.50
CA VAL A 32 6.93 7.24 19.62
C VAL A 32 8.14 7.52 18.73
N SER A 33 9.34 7.28 19.23
CA SER A 33 10.56 7.49 18.43
C SER A 33 10.78 6.36 17.43
N ILE A 34 11.61 6.63 16.41
CA ILE A 34 11.99 5.61 15.43
C ILE A 34 12.73 4.43 16.09
N GLU A 35 13.61 4.71 17.06
CA GLU A 35 14.36 3.69 17.82
C GLU A 35 13.41 2.77 18.58
N GLU A 36 12.37 3.34 19.20
CA GLU A 36 11.37 2.55 19.91
C GLU A 36 10.60 1.63 18.95
N THR A 37 10.14 2.14 17.81
CA THR A 37 9.46 1.29 16.81
C THR A 37 10.38 0.20 16.27
N LEU A 38 11.65 0.49 15.99
CA LEU A 38 12.62 -0.50 15.53
C LEU A 38 12.84 -1.62 16.56
N SER A 39 12.96 -1.27 17.84
CA SER A 39 13.13 -2.22 18.95
C SER A 39 11.89 -3.12 19.13
N LYS A 40 10.70 -2.51 19.11
CA LYS A 40 9.44 -3.18 19.46
C LYS A 40 8.77 -3.90 18.29
N ARG A 41 9.02 -3.51 17.04
CA ARG A 41 8.31 -4.05 15.87
C ARG A 41 8.39 -5.58 15.84
N ARG A 42 7.23 -6.22 15.78
CA ARG A 42 7.06 -7.67 15.62
C ARG A 42 5.99 -7.95 14.58
N THR A 43 6.06 -9.14 14.00
CA THR A 43 5.05 -9.62 13.07
C THR A 43 3.88 -10.20 13.86
N ILE A 44 2.69 -9.61 13.69
CA ILE A 44 1.45 -10.00 14.38
C ILE A 44 0.48 -10.55 13.35
N ARG A 45 -0.01 -11.78 13.58
CA ARG A 45 -0.88 -12.54 12.66
C ARG A 45 -2.30 -12.75 13.18
N ASN A 46 -2.51 -12.52 14.47
CA ASN A 46 -3.79 -12.60 15.13
C ASN A 46 -4.23 -11.18 15.46
N TYR A 47 -5.46 -10.84 15.14
CA TYR A 47 -6.01 -9.51 15.32
C TYR A 47 -7.24 -9.55 16.20
N SER A 48 -7.45 -8.50 16.97
CA SER A 48 -8.73 -8.29 17.66
C SER A 48 -9.83 -7.92 16.66
N LYS A 49 -11.07 -7.92 17.12
CA LYS A 49 -12.24 -7.55 16.31
C LYS A 49 -12.46 -6.03 16.23
N GLU A 50 -11.60 -5.25 16.89
CA GLU A 50 -11.68 -3.80 16.84
C GLU A 50 -11.38 -3.29 15.42
N PRO A 51 -12.15 -2.33 14.91
CA PRO A 51 -11.91 -1.76 13.59
C PRO A 51 -10.64 -0.93 13.58
N ILE A 52 -10.03 -0.83 12.39
CA ILE A 52 -9.02 0.19 12.11
C ILE A 52 -9.73 1.51 11.84
N GLN A 53 -9.26 2.62 12.42
CA GLN A 53 -9.85 3.93 12.16
C GLN A 53 -9.42 4.42 10.77
N LEU A 54 -10.27 5.19 10.08
CA LEU A 54 -9.93 5.73 8.76
C LEU A 54 -8.64 6.58 8.77
N LYS A 55 -8.39 7.30 9.87
CA LYS A 55 -7.15 8.06 10.08
C LYS A 55 -5.91 7.17 10.18
N GLU A 56 -6.04 5.99 10.80
CA GLU A 56 -4.93 5.04 10.97
C GLU A 56 -4.61 4.39 9.63
N LEU A 57 -5.63 3.99 8.86
CA LEU A 57 -5.47 3.54 7.49
C LEU A 57 -4.76 4.60 6.63
N GLY A 58 -5.21 5.86 6.70
CA GLY A 58 -4.59 6.97 5.99
C GLY A 58 -3.12 7.16 6.36
N GLN A 59 -2.80 7.10 7.65
CA GLN A 59 -1.42 7.19 8.13
C GLN A 59 -0.54 6.04 7.59
N LEU A 60 -1.05 4.80 7.55
CA LEU A 60 -0.31 3.66 7.00
C LEU A 60 -0.09 3.77 5.49
N LEU A 61 -1.08 4.23 4.73
CA LEU A 61 -0.95 4.46 3.28
C LEU A 61 0.03 5.60 2.97
N TRP A 62 0.02 6.66 3.79
CA TRP A 62 1.03 7.71 3.71
C TRP A 62 2.43 7.19 4.05
N ALA A 63 2.59 6.36 5.06
CA ALA A 63 3.89 5.74 5.36
C ALA A 63 4.41 4.89 4.20
N ALA A 64 3.53 4.20 3.45
CA ALA A 64 3.93 3.41 2.28
C ALA A 64 4.44 4.25 1.10
N GLN A 65 3.66 5.26 0.66
CA GLN A 65 3.86 6.01 -0.60
C GLN A 65 3.36 7.47 -0.55
N GLY A 66 3.24 8.06 0.63
CA GLY A 66 2.79 9.44 0.80
C GLY A 66 3.79 10.47 0.27
N ILE A 67 3.29 11.61 -0.23
CA ILE A 67 4.14 12.74 -0.67
C ILE A 67 4.69 13.48 0.54
N THR A 68 5.98 13.84 0.49
CA THR A 68 6.71 14.53 1.55
C THR A 68 7.30 15.88 1.13
N SER A 69 7.31 16.21 -0.16
CA SER A 69 7.82 17.48 -0.69
C SER A 69 6.99 17.99 -1.88
N ASP A 70 7.15 19.27 -2.22
CA ASP A 70 6.46 19.91 -3.36
C ASP A 70 6.90 19.34 -4.72
N GLU A 71 8.11 18.78 -4.79
CA GLU A 71 8.65 18.04 -5.94
C GLU A 71 8.05 16.64 -6.08
N GLY A 72 7.15 16.22 -5.18
CA GLY A 72 6.49 14.93 -5.24
C GLY A 72 7.33 13.78 -4.69
N PHE A 73 8.37 14.05 -3.89
CA PHE A 73 9.12 12.99 -3.23
C PHE A 73 8.23 12.20 -2.28
N ARG A 74 8.54 10.91 -2.09
CA ARG A 74 7.74 9.99 -1.28
C ARG A 74 8.43 9.67 0.06
N THR A 75 7.65 9.11 0.98
CA THR A 75 8.15 8.51 2.23
C THR A 75 9.11 7.34 1.98
N ALA A 76 8.91 6.57 0.90
CA ALA A 76 9.82 5.51 0.47
C ALA A 76 10.73 6.00 -0.67
N PRO A 77 12.06 5.75 -0.61
CA PRO A 77 12.96 6.12 -1.69
C PRO A 77 12.77 5.21 -2.91
N SER A 78 12.89 5.80 -4.11
CA SER A 78 12.69 5.13 -5.40
C SER A 78 13.85 5.38 -6.37
N ALA A 79 14.20 4.38 -7.17
CA ALA A 79 15.26 4.48 -8.16
C ALA A 79 14.95 5.56 -9.20
N GLY A 80 15.74 6.64 -9.19
CA GLY A 80 15.53 7.77 -10.09
C GLY A 80 14.25 8.56 -9.83
N ALA A 81 13.65 8.44 -8.64
CA ALA A 81 12.37 9.05 -8.26
C ALA A 81 11.22 8.71 -9.24
N LEU A 82 11.21 7.47 -9.76
CA LEU A 82 10.25 7.02 -10.77
C LEU A 82 8.94 6.47 -10.17
N TYR A 83 8.94 6.11 -8.88
CA TYR A 83 7.78 5.69 -8.10
C TYR A 83 6.88 4.68 -8.82
N PRO A 84 7.40 3.46 -9.10
CA PRO A 84 6.67 2.40 -9.79
C PRO A 84 5.55 1.79 -8.95
N LEU A 85 5.56 1.95 -7.63
CA LEU A 85 4.63 1.28 -6.73
C LEU A 85 3.23 1.89 -6.78
N GLU A 86 2.23 1.00 -6.79
CA GLU A 86 0.82 1.33 -6.65
C GLU A 86 0.29 0.58 -5.42
N ILE A 87 -0.54 1.23 -4.61
CA ILE A 87 -1.03 0.65 -3.36
C ILE A 87 -2.52 0.39 -3.46
N PHE A 88 -2.90 -0.87 -3.32
CA PHE A 88 -4.28 -1.32 -3.25
C PHE A 88 -4.60 -1.78 -1.84
N ILE A 89 -5.86 -1.69 -1.43
CA ILE A 89 -6.33 -2.22 -0.16
C ILE A 89 -7.58 -3.07 -0.36
N VAL A 90 -7.66 -4.15 0.42
CA VAL A 90 -8.88 -4.94 0.62
C VAL A 90 -9.32 -4.71 2.06
N THR A 91 -10.45 -4.04 2.24
CA THR A 91 -11.01 -3.69 3.56
C THR A 91 -12.07 -4.71 3.99
N GLY A 92 -12.14 -4.96 5.30
CA GLY A 92 -13.15 -5.82 5.90
C GLY A 92 -13.54 -5.48 7.35
N ASN A 93 -12.90 -4.46 7.95
CA ASN A 93 -13.26 -3.92 9.28
C ASN A 93 -12.60 -2.54 9.49
N VAL A 94 -12.95 -1.56 8.66
CA VAL A 94 -12.46 -0.17 8.78
C VAL A 94 -13.63 0.73 9.15
N GLU A 95 -13.45 1.56 10.17
CA GLU A 95 -14.48 2.48 10.65
C GLU A 95 -14.86 3.49 9.55
N GLU A 96 -16.17 3.69 9.37
CA GLU A 96 -16.75 4.62 8.38
C GLU A 96 -16.34 4.37 6.92
N LEU A 97 -15.84 3.17 6.61
CA LEU A 97 -15.46 2.79 5.25
C LEU A 97 -16.14 1.47 4.87
N GLU A 98 -16.89 1.49 3.77
CA GLU A 98 -17.49 0.27 3.25
C GLU A 98 -16.43 -0.78 2.87
N ASP A 99 -16.72 -2.04 3.14
CA ASP A 99 -15.85 -3.13 2.72
C ASP A 99 -15.74 -3.19 1.20
N GLY A 100 -14.51 -3.40 0.71
CA GLY A 100 -14.26 -3.37 -0.72
C GLY A 100 -12.78 -3.39 -1.09
N ILE A 101 -12.55 -3.17 -2.38
CA ILE A 101 -11.22 -2.96 -2.95
C ILE A 101 -11.08 -1.47 -3.26
N TYR A 102 -9.98 -0.87 -2.84
CA TYR A 102 -9.66 0.51 -3.14
C TYR A 102 -8.22 0.65 -3.62
N ARG A 103 -7.95 1.69 -4.40
CA ARG A 103 -6.60 2.12 -4.77
C ARG A 103 -6.26 3.43 -4.08
N TYR A 104 -5.09 3.52 -3.47
CA TYR A 104 -4.59 4.76 -2.88
C TYR A 104 -4.10 5.71 -3.96
N ASN A 105 -4.57 6.96 -3.92
CA ASN A 105 -4.09 8.06 -4.72
C ASN A 105 -3.24 8.98 -3.83
N PRO A 106 -1.91 8.90 -3.94
CA PRO A 106 -1.03 9.61 -3.02
C PRO A 106 -0.95 11.11 -3.31
N SER A 107 -1.37 11.58 -4.49
CA SER A 107 -1.37 13.01 -4.85
C SER A 107 -2.49 13.80 -4.19
N LYS A 108 -3.64 13.16 -3.97
CA LYS A 108 -4.77 13.76 -3.24
C LYS A 108 -4.89 13.27 -1.81
N HIS A 109 -4.05 12.31 -1.41
CA HIS A 109 -4.19 11.57 -0.15
C HIS A 109 -5.62 11.03 0.02
N SER A 110 -6.02 10.19 -0.93
CA SER A 110 -7.38 9.66 -1.05
C SER A 110 -7.35 8.19 -1.43
N ILE A 111 -8.49 7.51 -1.31
CA ILE A 111 -8.72 6.17 -1.84
C ILE A 111 -9.84 6.20 -2.88
N ILE A 112 -9.64 5.48 -3.99
CA ILE A 112 -10.61 5.35 -5.08
C ILE A 112 -11.21 3.95 -5.00
N LYS A 113 -12.54 3.86 -4.86
CA LYS A 113 -13.24 2.58 -4.79
C LYS A 113 -13.22 1.87 -6.14
N ILE A 114 -12.85 0.59 -6.15
CA ILE A 114 -12.81 -0.28 -7.33
C ILE A 114 -13.94 -1.30 -7.29
N SER A 115 -14.17 -1.92 -6.13
CA SER A 115 -15.18 -2.96 -5.97
C SER A 115 -15.78 -2.93 -4.57
N SER A 116 -17.05 -3.29 -4.45
CA SER A 116 -17.76 -3.37 -3.17
C SER A 116 -17.74 -4.79 -2.58
N GLY A 117 -17.91 -4.86 -1.27
CA GLY A 117 -18.07 -6.07 -0.47
C GLY A 117 -16.74 -6.63 0.01
N ASP A 118 -16.78 -7.31 1.16
CA ASP A 118 -15.61 -7.97 1.75
C ASP A 118 -15.01 -9.00 0.77
N LYS A 119 -13.74 -8.78 0.39
CA LYS A 119 -12.96 -9.66 -0.49
C LYS A 119 -11.84 -10.41 0.23
N ARG A 120 -11.76 -10.32 1.56
CA ARG A 120 -10.64 -10.91 2.33
C ARG A 120 -10.57 -12.42 2.17
N LYS A 121 -11.70 -13.12 2.11
CA LYS A 121 -11.72 -14.56 1.85
C LYS A 121 -11.14 -14.89 0.47
N GLN A 122 -11.58 -14.19 -0.58
CA GLN A 122 -11.05 -14.42 -1.93
C GLN A 122 -9.55 -14.11 -2.01
N LEU A 123 -9.09 -13.07 -1.31
CA LEU A 123 -7.67 -12.75 -1.22
C LEU A 123 -6.90 -13.84 -0.46
N ALA A 124 -7.44 -14.37 0.64
CA ALA A 124 -6.84 -15.47 1.38
C ALA A 124 -6.75 -16.75 0.52
N ASP A 125 -7.80 -17.07 -0.24
CA ASP A 125 -7.82 -18.19 -1.20
C ASP A 125 -6.75 -18.00 -2.31
N ALA A 126 -6.54 -16.77 -2.79
CA ALA A 126 -5.47 -16.43 -3.72
C ALA A 126 -4.08 -16.52 -3.08
N ALA A 127 -4.01 -16.31 -1.77
CA ALA A 127 -2.81 -16.38 -0.94
C ALA A 127 -2.68 -17.70 -0.16
N LEU A 128 -3.06 -18.82 -0.79
CA LEU A 128 -2.83 -20.18 -0.28
C LEU A 128 -3.54 -20.49 1.05
N GLY A 129 -4.69 -19.87 1.31
CA GLY A 129 -5.51 -20.14 2.50
C GLY A 129 -4.95 -19.55 3.79
N GLN A 130 -4.12 -18.51 3.69
CA GLN A 130 -3.51 -17.86 4.85
C GLN A 130 -4.55 -17.10 5.69
N GLU A 131 -4.87 -17.63 6.87
CA GLU A 131 -5.95 -17.16 7.75
C GLU A 131 -5.81 -15.68 8.14
N GLN A 132 -4.59 -15.19 8.40
CA GLN A 132 -4.37 -13.80 8.79
C GLN A 132 -4.84 -12.78 7.73
N ILE A 133 -4.92 -13.17 6.46
CA ILE A 133 -5.48 -12.31 5.40
C ILE A 133 -6.99 -12.19 5.56
N GLN A 134 -7.65 -13.28 5.91
CA GLN A 134 -9.11 -13.32 6.08
C GLN A 134 -9.55 -12.55 7.34
N THR A 135 -8.77 -12.62 8.41
CA THR A 135 -9.11 -12.01 9.71
C THR A 135 -8.62 -10.57 9.87
N ALA A 136 -7.66 -10.12 9.06
CA ALA A 136 -7.19 -8.73 9.07
C ALA A 136 -8.31 -7.72 8.83
N ALA A 137 -8.25 -6.57 9.48
CA ALA A 137 -9.17 -5.47 9.25
C ALA A 137 -8.99 -4.86 7.85
N VAL A 138 -7.73 -4.81 7.39
CA VAL A 138 -7.36 -4.39 6.04
C VAL A 138 -6.13 -5.16 5.57
N ASN A 139 -6.11 -5.50 4.29
CA ASN A 139 -4.92 -6.02 3.62
C ASN A 139 -4.41 -4.94 2.67
N ILE A 140 -3.15 -4.50 2.84
CA ILE A 140 -2.48 -3.58 1.93
C ILE A 140 -1.68 -4.40 0.93
N ILE A 141 -1.99 -4.26 -0.36
CA ILE A 141 -1.30 -4.94 -1.45
C ILE A 141 -0.42 -3.92 -2.16
N ILE A 142 0.89 -4.16 -2.09
CA ILE A 142 1.89 -3.40 -2.83
C ILE A 142 2.01 -4.04 -4.21
N THR A 143 1.67 -3.27 -5.24
CA THR A 143 1.82 -3.66 -6.63
C THR A 143 2.80 -2.71 -7.33
N ALA A 144 3.20 -3.01 -8.57
CA ALA A 144 4.07 -2.10 -9.32
C ALA A 144 3.83 -2.15 -10.82
N VAL A 145 3.89 -0.97 -11.45
CA VAL A 145 4.02 -0.86 -12.91
C VAL A 145 5.51 -0.95 -13.25
N LEU A 146 6.03 -2.17 -13.48
CA LEU A 146 7.47 -2.42 -13.66
C LEU A 146 8.09 -1.55 -14.77
N LYS A 147 7.33 -1.29 -15.84
CA LYS A 147 7.74 -0.46 -16.98
C LYS A 147 8.18 0.95 -16.57
N ARG A 148 7.63 1.53 -15.50
CA ARG A 148 8.00 2.86 -14.98
C ARG A 148 9.46 2.94 -14.52
N THR A 149 10.07 1.81 -14.15
CA THR A 149 11.48 1.75 -13.76
C THR A 149 12.35 1.12 -14.84
N THR A 150 11.85 0.10 -15.54
CA THR A 150 12.66 -0.63 -16.54
C THR A 150 12.91 0.17 -17.81
N TRP A 151 12.12 1.20 -18.13
CA TRP A 151 12.44 2.07 -19.28
C TRP A 151 13.80 2.77 -19.13
N LYS A 152 14.19 3.14 -17.89
CA LYS A 152 15.45 3.82 -17.59
C LYS A 152 16.59 2.86 -17.25
N TYR A 153 16.28 1.78 -16.53
CA TYR A 153 17.28 0.88 -15.96
C TYR A 153 17.31 -0.52 -16.59
N GLY A 154 16.55 -0.75 -17.66
CA GLY A 154 16.42 -2.05 -18.31
C GLY A 154 15.92 -3.14 -17.36
N GLU A 155 16.33 -4.38 -17.61
CA GLU A 155 15.94 -5.55 -16.81
C GLU A 155 16.35 -5.43 -15.33
N ARG A 156 17.47 -4.75 -15.07
CA ARG A 156 17.93 -4.48 -13.69
C ARG A 156 16.92 -3.66 -12.90
N GLY A 157 16.13 -2.83 -13.58
CA GLY A 157 15.05 -2.04 -12.96
C GLY A 157 14.08 -2.88 -12.14
N LYS A 158 13.80 -4.14 -12.53
CA LYS A 158 12.93 -5.04 -11.74
C LYS A 158 13.49 -5.29 -10.33
N ARG A 159 14.81 -5.43 -10.18
CA ARG A 159 15.45 -5.58 -8.86
C ARG A 159 15.27 -4.34 -8.00
N TYR A 160 15.33 -3.15 -8.60
CA TYR A 160 15.11 -1.90 -7.88
C TYR A 160 13.67 -1.76 -7.40
N VAL A 161 12.70 -2.20 -8.19
CA VAL A 161 11.29 -2.25 -7.75
C VAL A 161 11.14 -3.12 -6.51
N HIS A 162 11.72 -4.33 -6.49
CA HIS A 162 11.63 -5.21 -5.30
C HIS A 162 12.31 -4.62 -4.06
N ILE A 163 13.42 -3.89 -4.22
CA ILE A 163 14.05 -3.15 -3.11
C ILE A 163 13.10 -2.07 -2.58
N GLU A 164 12.44 -1.33 -3.47
CA GLU A 164 11.46 -0.29 -3.10
C GLU A 164 10.24 -0.87 -2.37
N VAL A 165 9.76 -2.06 -2.76
CA VAL A 165 8.71 -2.79 -2.03
C VAL A 165 9.12 -3.00 -0.57
N GLY A 166 10.37 -3.41 -0.33
CA GLY A 166 10.91 -3.59 1.01
C GLY A 166 10.94 -2.29 1.82
N HIS A 167 11.33 -1.17 1.20
CA HIS A 167 11.31 0.15 1.85
C HIS A 167 9.90 0.56 2.26
N ALA A 168 8.94 0.50 1.32
CA ALA A 168 7.55 0.87 1.59
C ALA A 168 6.92 -0.03 2.66
N ALA A 169 7.17 -1.34 2.60
CA ALA A 169 6.66 -2.28 3.57
C ALA A 169 7.23 -2.08 4.98
N GLN A 170 8.53 -1.79 5.07
CA GLN A 170 9.16 -1.50 6.36
C GLN A 170 8.64 -0.20 6.97
N ASN A 171 8.41 0.84 6.17
CA ASN A 171 7.76 2.07 6.64
C ASN A 171 6.38 1.78 7.24
N VAL A 172 5.55 0.98 6.56
CA VAL A 172 4.22 0.59 7.08
C VAL A 172 4.34 -0.16 8.40
N MET A 173 5.27 -1.12 8.51
CA MET A 173 5.44 -1.90 9.75
C MET A 173 5.91 -1.03 10.93
N LEU A 174 6.79 -0.06 10.70
CA LEU A 174 7.25 0.87 11.74
C LEU A 174 6.15 1.86 12.14
N GLN A 175 5.42 2.40 11.16
CA GLN A 175 4.28 3.28 11.42
C GLN A 175 3.16 2.55 12.17
N ALA A 176 2.89 1.30 11.83
CA ALA A 176 1.93 0.47 12.54
C ALA A 176 2.35 0.22 13.99
N GLU A 177 3.64 -0.06 14.24
CA GLU A 177 4.14 -0.21 15.61
C GLU A 177 3.96 1.08 16.42
N ALA A 178 4.23 2.26 15.85
CA ALA A 178 3.98 3.55 16.48
C ALA A 178 2.51 3.78 16.85
N LEU A 179 1.58 3.21 16.07
CA LEU A 179 0.14 3.30 16.28
C LEU A 179 -0.43 2.16 17.16
N GLY A 180 0.42 1.22 17.61
CA GLY A 180 -0.03 0.04 18.35
C GLY A 180 -0.82 -0.97 17.50
N ILE A 181 -0.61 -0.96 16.18
CA ILE A 181 -1.31 -1.81 15.20
C ILE A 181 -0.45 -3.03 14.86
N GLY A 182 -1.08 -4.19 14.68
CA GLY A 182 -0.43 -5.41 14.25
C GLY A 182 -0.32 -5.48 12.72
N VAL A 183 0.85 -5.92 12.23
CA VAL A 183 1.08 -6.16 10.79
C VAL A 183 1.73 -7.52 10.57
N CYS A 184 1.29 -8.26 9.53
CA CYS A 184 2.03 -9.39 9.00
C CYS A 184 2.34 -9.23 7.51
N PRO A 185 3.63 -9.22 7.12
CA PRO A 185 3.99 -9.36 5.73
C PRO A 185 3.74 -10.77 5.20
N VAL A 186 3.26 -10.85 3.97
CA VAL A 186 2.96 -12.08 3.25
C VAL A 186 3.52 -11.98 1.83
N GLY A 187 4.47 -12.86 1.50
CA GLY A 187 5.07 -12.97 0.17
C GLY A 187 4.58 -14.15 -0.66
N ALA A 188 3.71 -15.01 -0.10
CA ALA A 188 3.21 -16.19 -0.78
C ALA A 188 1.77 -15.98 -1.26
N PHE A 189 1.58 -15.85 -2.57
CA PHE A 189 0.28 -15.78 -3.23
C PHE A 189 0.40 -16.18 -4.70
N GLN A 190 -0.74 -16.41 -5.35
CA GLN A 190 -0.80 -16.68 -6.78
C GLN A 190 -1.07 -15.37 -7.53
N ASP A 191 -0.05 -14.83 -8.21
CA ASP A 191 -0.05 -13.51 -8.85
C ASP A 191 -1.29 -13.29 -9.73
N GLU A 192 -1.59 -14.24 -10.62
CA GLU A 192 -2.73 -14.16 -11.54
C GLU A 192 -4.09 -14.13 -10.84
N LYS A 193 -4.22 -14.80 -9.68
CA LYS A 193 -5.44 -14.72 -8.87
C LYS A 193 -5.59 -13.36 -8.21
N VAL A 194 -4.50 -12.79 -7.70
CA VAL A 194 -4.49 -11.45 -7.10
C VAL A 194 -4.77 -10.38 -8.16
N LYS A 195 -4.14 -10.47 -9.34
CA LYS A 195 -4.41 -9.58 -10.48
C LYS A 195 -5.88 -9.57 -10.85
N LYS A 196 -6.47 -10.75 -11.04
CA LYS A 196 -7.89 -10.90 -11.36
C LYS A 196 -8.79 -10.33 -10.27
N LEU A 197 -8.49 -10.61 -9.00
CA LEU A 197 -9.29 -10.14 -7.87
C LEU A 197 -9.30 -8.61 -7.78
N LEU A 198 -8.12 -7.99 -7.89
CA LEU A 198 -7.97 -6.53 -7.77
C LEU A 198 -8.28 -5.78 -9.08
N SER A 199 -8.56 -6.50 -10.17
CA SER A 199 -8.69 -5.93 -11.51
C SER A 199 -7.46 -5.09 -11.89
N LEU A 200 -6.27 -5.65 -11.64
CA LEU A 200 -4.99 -5.05 -12.04
C LEU A 200 -4.89 -5.03 -13.56
N ASN A 201 -4.29 -3.98 -14.11
CA ASN A 201 -4.08 -3.84 -15.54
C ASN A 201 -2.59 -3.99 -15.87
N GLU A 202 -1.80 -2.96 -15.59
CA GLU A 202 -0.35 -2.96 -15.84
C GLU A 202 0.46 -3.31 -14.59
N GLU A 203 -0.21 -3.41 -13.45
CA GLU A 203 0.39 -3.64 -12.15
C GLU A 203 0.67 -5.13 -11.88
N GLU A 204 1.87 -5.42 -11.40
CA GLU A 204 2.24 -6.73 -10.87
C GLU A 204 2.10 -6.72 -9.33
N PRO A 205 1.36 -7.66 -8.71
CA PRO A 205 1.29 -7.75 -7.26
C PRO A 205 2.60 -8.31 -6.68
N LEU A 206 3.19 -7.62 -5.70
CA LEU A 206 4.53 -7.96 -5.19
C LEU A 206 4.55 -8.31 -3.71
N TYR A 207 3.62 -7.78 -2.91
CA TYR A 207 3.61 -8.03 -1.47
C TYR A 207 2.25 -7.72 -0.85
N ILE A 208 1.89 -8.47 0.19
CA ILE A 208 0.68 -8.22 0.98
C ILE A 208 1.10 -7.93 2.42
N LEU A 209 0.54 -6.88 3.03
CA LEU A 209 0.65 -6.58 4.45
C LEU A 209 -0.74 -6.70 5.06
N THR A 210 -0.93 -7.69 5.91
CA THR A 210 -2.18 -7.85 6.66
C THR A 210 -2.12 -6.95 7.88
N VAL A 211 -3.20 -6.21 8.17
CA VAL A 211 -3.23 -5.17 9.21
C VAL A 211 -4.47 -5.33 10.07
N GLY A 212 -4.29 -5.26 11.39
CA GLY A 212 -5.40 -5.27 12.35
C GLY A 212 -4.97 -4.80 13.73
N LYS A 213 -5.93 -4.52 14.61
CA LYS A 213 -5.66 -4.16 16.00
C LYS A 213 -5.03 -5.35 16.74
N LYS A 214 -4.07 -5.07 17.62
CA LYS A 214 -3.38 -6.07 18.46
C LYS A 214 -4.34 -6.68 19.48
#